data_AF-A0AAW0GGD5-F1
#
_entry.id   AF-A0AAW0GGD5-F1
#
_cell.length_a   1.000
_cell.length_b   1.000
_cell.length_c   1.000
_cell.angle_alpha   90.00
_cell.angle_beta   90.00
_cell.angle_gamma   90.00
#
_symmetry.space_group_name_H-M   'P 1'
#
loop_
_entity.id
_entity.type
_entity.pdbx_description
1 polymer ?
#
loop_
_entity_poly.entity_id
_entity_poly.type
_entity_poly.pdbx_seq_one_letter_code
_entity_poly.pdbx_strand_id
1 'polypeptide(L)'
;MEPNALQAQAVELLGGQVILFCFAFIFYGITVTQTYVYMLNSKEDPLWIKVWVMTISLLETLHSAFSMRLLYYTVVLSFGRLDMVGLVDWYGLSLISSLFRRSD
;
A
#
# COMPACT_ATOMS: atom_id res chain seq x y z
N MET A 1 11.07 29.59 -10.02
CA MET A 1 11.31 28.20 -10.40
C MET A 1 10.42 27.94 -11.60
N GLU A 2 11.00 27.70 -12.77
CA GLU A 2 10.24 27.49 -14.02
C GLU A 2 9.22 26.35 -13.82
N PRO A 3 7.95 26.51 -14.24
CA PRO A 3 6.89 25.51 -14.04
C PRO A 3 7.27 24.10 -14.54
N ASN A 4 8.16 24.03 -15.53
CA ASN A 4 8.67 22.79 -16.12
C ASN A 4 9.48 21.93 -15.14
N ALA A 5 10.20 22.54 -14.17
CA ALA A 5 11.07 21.80 -13.26
C ALA A 5 10.27 21.05 -12.18
N LEU A 6 9.20 21.65 -11.66
CA LEU A 6 8.30 21.00 -10.71
C LEU A 6 7.52 19.86 -11.36
N GLN A 7 7.13 20.03 -12.63
CA GLN A 7 6.49 18.98 -13.41
C GLN A 7 7.41 17.79 -13.64
N ALA A 8 8.68 18.03 -13.98
CA ALA A 8 9.66 16.96 -14.15
C ALA A 8 9.88 16.14 -12.86
N GLN A 9 10.06 16.82 -11.72
CA GLN A 9 10.23 16.16 -10.43
C GLN A 9 8.99 15.35 -10.03
N ALA A 10 7.80 15.89 -10.24
CA ALA A 10 6.57 15.19 -9.92
C ALA A 10 6.37 13.93 -10.77
N VAL A 11 6.71 13.97 -12.07
CA VAL A 11 6.65 12.80 -12.96
C VAL A 11 7.63 11.72 -12.53
N GLU A 12 8.86 12.08 -12.15
CA GLU A 12 9.87 11.12 -11.68
C GLU A 12 9.41 10.41 -10.39
N LEU A 13 8.90 11.16 -9.43
CA LEU A 13 8.40 10.63 -8.16
C LEU A 13 7.16 9.74 -8.37
N LEU A 14 6.18 10.18 -9.15
CA LEU A 14 4.99 9.38 -9.46
C LEU A 14 5.35 8.10 -10.20
N GLY A 15 6.26 8.18 -11.17
CA GLY A 15 6.73 7.04 -11.95
C GLY A 15 7.38 5.98 -11.06
N GLY A 16 8.29 6.40 -10.17
CA GLY A 16 8.90 5.50 -9.18
C GLY A 16 7.86 4.87 -8.25
N GLN A 17 6.89 5.65 -7.77
CA GLN A 17 5.86 5.17 -6.86
C GLN A 17 4.92 4.13 -7.50
N VAL A 18 4.54 4.32 -8.77
CA VAL A 18 3.72 3.34 -9.49
C VAL A 18 4.45 2.00 -9.62
N ILE A 19 5.74 2.04 -9.97
CA ILE A 19 6.58 0.84 -10.05
C ILE A 19 6.64 0.13 -8.69
N LEU A 20 6.82 0.90 -7.61
CA LEU A 20 6.86 0.35 -6.25
C LEU A 20 5.55 -0.34 -5.87
N PHE A 21 4.39 0.24 -6.19
CA PHE A 21 3.09 -0.40 -5.96
C PHE A 21 2.89 -1.67 -6.78
N CYS A 22 3.39 -1.73 -8.02
CA CYS A 22 3.36 -2.97 -8.81
C CYS A 22 4.12 -4.09 -8.09
N PHE A 23 5.31 -3.82 -7.58
CA PHE A 23 6.06 -4.80 -6.79
C PHE A 23 5.35 -5.17 -5.49
N ALA A 24 4.76 -4.20 -4.78
CA ALA A 24 3.98 -4.46 -3.58
C ALA A 24 2.80 -5.42 -3.85
N PHE A 25 2.07 -5.25 -4.96
CA PHE A 25 0.99 -6.16 -5.32
C PHE A 25 1.46 -7.56 -5.73
N ILE A 26 2.62 -7.66 -6.38
CA ILE A 26 3.24 -8.96 -6.68
C ILE A 26 3.60 -9.67 -5.36
N PHE A 27 4.24 -8.97 -4.43
CA PHE A 27 4.59 -9.51 -3.12
C PHE A 27 3.35 -9.91 -2.31
N TYR A 28 2.27 -9.13 -2.38
CA TYR A 28 1.00 -9.51 -1.79
C TYR A 28 0.48 -10.85 -2.33
N GLY A 29 0.51 -11.06 -3.65
CA GLY A 29 0.13 -12.34 -4.26
C GLY A 29 0.99 -13.52 -3.76
N ILE A 30 2.30 -13.30 -3.59
CA ILE A 30 3.22 -14.29 -3.01
C ILE A 30 2.84 -14.58 -1.56
N THR A 31 2.62 -13.55 -0.73
CA THR A 31 2.23 -13.69 0.68
C THR A 31 0.92 -14.46 0.84
N VAL A 32 -0.08 -14.18 0.00
CA VAL A 32 -1.35 -14.93 -0.01
C VAL A 32 -1.11 -16.40 -0.35
N THR A 33 -0.31 -16.67 -1.38
CA THR A 33 0.04 -18.05 -1.77
C THR A 33 0.78 -18.79 -0.66
N GLN A 34 1.76 -18.13 -0.03
CA GLN A 34 2.51 -18.69 1.09
C GLN A 34 1.60 -18.97 2.29
N THR A 35 0.69 -18.05 2.62
CA THR A 35 -0.30 -18.23 3.69
C THR A 35 -1.21 -19.43 3.39
N TYR A 36 -1.70 -19.54 2.16
CA TYR A 36 -2.56 -20.65 1.73
C TYR A 36 -1.84 -22.01 1.82
N VAL A 37 -0.62 -22.11 1.27
CA VAL A 37 0.21 -23.33 1.35
C VAL A 37 0.53 -23.68 2.81
N TYR A 38 0.85 -22.67 3.63
CA TYR A 38 1.12 -22.86 5.05
C TYR A 38 -0.09 -23.46 5.79
N MET A 39 -1.30 -22.96 5.53
CA MET A 39 -2.55 -23.47 6.15
C MET A 39 -2.82 -24.93 5.79
N LEU A 40 -2.45 -25.38 4.59
CA LEU A 40 -2.64 -26.76 4.14
C LEU A 40 -1.63 -27.73 4.75
N ASN A 41 -0.37 -27.33 4.83
CA ASN A 41 0.74 -28.22 5.18
C ASN A 41 1.08 -28.22 6.68
N SER A 42 0.73 -27.18 7.43
CA SER A 42 1.27 -26.94 8.78
C SER A 42 0.27 -27.29 9.88
N LYS A 43 -0.29 -28.51 9.82
CA LYS A 43 -1.31 -28.95 10.78
C LYS A 43 -0.77 -29.08 12.20
N GLU A 44 0.47 -29.54 12.35
CA GLU A 44 1.12 -29.83 13.64
C GLU A 44 1.82 -28.62 14.27
N ASP A 45 1.88 -27.50 13.56
CA ASP A 45 2.56 -26.30 14.05
C ASP A 45 1.88 -25.71 15.30
N PRO A 46 2.67 -25.20 16.26
CA PRO A 46 2.16 -24.57 17.45
C PRO A 46 1.35 -23.32 17.12
N LEU A 47 0.29 -23.08 17.90
CA LEU A 47 -0.71 -22.03 17.65
C LEU A 47 -0.11 -20.62 17.50
N TRP A 48 0.98 -20.31 18.20
CA TRP A 48 1.61 -18.99 18.11
C TRP A 48 2.15 -18.69 16.70
N ILE A 49 2.72 -19.68 16.00
CA ILE A 49 3.21 -19.49 14.61
C ILE A 49 2.03 -19.23 13.68
N LYS A 50 0.94 -19.98 13.84
CA LYS A 50 -0.29 -19.80 13.05
C LYS A 50 -0.86 -18.39 13.23
N VAL A 51 -0.87 -17.87 14.46
CA VAL A 51 -1.30 -16.50 14.76
C VAL A 51 -0.38 -15.47 14.08
N TRP A 52 0.94 -15.67 14.11
CA TRP A 52 1.88 -14.78 13.43
C TRP A 52 1.69 -14.76 11.92
N VAL A 53 1.56 -15.92 11.28
CA VAL A 53 1.33 -16.02 9.83
C VAL A 53 0.05 -15.29 9.43
N MET A 54 -1.05 -15.50 10.17
CA MET A 54 -2.31 -14.79 9.93
C MET A 54 -2.18 -13.28 10.15
N THR A 55 -1.45 -12.86 11.18
CA THR A 55 -1.22 -11.43 11.48
C THR A 55 -0.43 -10.75 10.37
N ILE A 56 0.64 -11.38 9.90
CA ILE A 56 1.47 -10.86 8.79
C ILE A 56 0.63 -10.79 7.51
N SER A 57 -0.15 -11.83 7.21
CA SER A 57 -1.03 -11.86 6.03
C SER A 57 -2.06 -10.73 6.05
N LEU A 58 -2.66 -10.46 7.22
CA LEU A 58 -3.59 -9.34 7.41
C LEU A 58 -2.90 -7.98 7.25
N LEU A 59 -1.71 -7.81 7.83
CA LEU A 59 -0.96 -6.56 7.73
C LEU A 59 -0.58 -6.25 6.27
N GLU A 60 -0.16 -7.26 5.52
CA GLU A 60 0.18 -7.12 4.10
C GLU A 60 -1.06 -6.84 3.24
N THR A 61 -2.21 -7.41 3.60
CA THR A 61 -3.51 -7.10 2.98
C THR A 61 -3.88 -5.65 3.19
N LEU A 62 -3.73 -5.14 4.41
CA LEU A 62 -4.01 -3.74 4.75
C LEU A 62 -3.07 -2.79 4.01
N HIS A 63 -1.77 -3.09 4.00
CA HIS A 63 -0.76 -2.31 3.26
C HIS A 63 -1.09 -2.23 1.76
N SER A 64 -1.44 -3.36 1.16
CA SER A 64 -1.83 -3.45 -0.25
C SER A 64 -3.13 -2.70 -0.55
N ALA A 65 -4.14 -2.82 0.31
CA ALA A 65 -5.39 -2.08 0.17
C ALA A 65 -5.15 -0.56 0.22
N PHE A 66 -4.28 -0.11 1.12
CA PHE A 66 -3.89 1.30 1.21
C PHE A 66 -3.15 1.79 -0.04
N SER A 67 -2.18 1.00 -0.49
CA SER A 67 -1.40 1.29 -1.70
C SER A 67 -2.33 1.41 -2.92
N MET A 68 -3.32 0.53 -3.04
CA MET A 68 -4.31 0.59 -4.12
C MET A 68 -5.21 1.83 -4.03
N ARG A 69 -5.67 2.18 -2.82
CA ARG A 69 -6.47 3.39 -2.61
C ARG A 69 -5.69 4.65 -2.96
N LEU A 70 -4.43 4.70 -2.57
CA LEU A 70 -3.53 5.82 -2.83
C LEU A 70 -3.20 5.94 -4.31
N LEU A 71 -2.90 4.83 -4.98
CA LEU A 71 -2.71 4.78 -6.43
C LEU A 71 -3.95 5.31 -7.16
N TYR A 72 -5.15 4.87 -6.78
CA TYR A 72 -6.41 5.34 -7.36
C TYR A 72 -6.60 6.85 -7.16
N TYR A 73 -6.37 7.36 -5.94
CA TYR A 73 -6.52 8.78 -5.64
C TYR A 73 -5.55 9.65 -6.46
N THR A 74 -4.30 9.21 -6.57
CA THR A 74 -3.23 9.96 -7.23
C THR A 74 -3.34 9.91 -8.75
N VAL A 75 -3.60 8.73 -9.33
CA VAL A 75 -3.62 8.52 -10.78
C VAL A 75 -4.97 8.86 -11.40
N VAL A 76 -6.08 8.55 -10.73
CA VAL A 76 -7.43 8.73 -11.29
C VAL A 76 -8.05 10.03 -10.82
N LEU A 77 -8.18 10.23 -9.51
CA LEU A 77 -8.92 11.39 -8.98
C LEU A 77 -8.14 12.70 -9.08
N SER A 78 -6.81 12.64 -8.95
CA SER A 78 -5.93 13.82 -8.94
C SER A 78 -5.15 13.98 -10.25
N PHE A 79 -5.69 13.44 -11.35
CA PHE A 79 -5.02 13.52 -12.65
C PHE A 79 -4.74 14.97 -13.05
N GLY A 80 -3.47 15.30 -13.33
CA GLY A 80 -3.02 16.64 -13.68
C GLY A 80 -2.80 17.61 -12.50
N ARG A 81 -3.03 17.17 -11.26
CA ARG A 81 -2.86 17.97 -10.03
C ARG A 81 -1.61 17.56 -9.24
N LEU A 82 -0.48 18.20 -9.56
CA LEU A 82 0.84 17.86 -9.02
C LEU A 82 1.08 18.38 -7.58
N ASP A 83 0.21 19.26 -7.10
CA ASP A 83 0.16 19.79 -5.73
C ASP A 83 -0.05 18.69 -4.66
N MET A 84 -0.63 17.55 -5.07
CA MET A 84 -0.98 16.45 -4.16
C MET A 84 0.12 15.39 -4.01
N VAL A 85 1.20 15.46 -4.81
CA VAL A 85 2.19 14.38 -4.91
C VAL A 85 3.19 14.37 -3.75
N GLY A 86 3.73 15.53 -3.35
CA GLY A 86 4.71 15.64 -2.26
C GLY A 86 4.16 15.37 -0.86
N LEU A 87 2.86 15.13 -0.81
CA LEU A 87 2.12 14.82 0.38
C LEU A 87 2.23 13.29 0.65
N VAL A 88 2.41 12.45 -0.39
CA VAL A 88 2.02 11.01 -0.40
C VAL A 88 2.69 10.11 0.65
N ASP A 89 3.89 10.46 1.12
CA ASP A 89 4.70 9.62 2.00
C ASP A 89 4.09 9.34 3.40
N TRP A 90 3.09 10.11 3.85
CA TRP A 90 2.53 9.99 5.22
C TRP A 90 1.04 9.63 5.30
N TYR A 91 0.32 9.46 4.18
CA TYR A 91 -1.14 9.21 4.24
C TYR A 91 -1.56 7.83 4.69
N GLY A 92 -0.68 6.84 4.62
CA GLY A 92 -0.96 5.50 5.14
C GLY A 92 -1.54 5.56 6.56
N LEU A 93 -0.85 6.29 7.43
CA LEU A 93 -1.26 6.49 8.82
C LEU A 93 -2.33 7.58 8.97
N SER A 94 -2.25 8.66 8.20
CA SER A 94 -3.14 9.81 8.41
C SER A 94 -4.56 9.58 7.89
N LEU A 95 -4.76 8.75 6.86
CA LEU A 95 -6.09 8.29 6.43
C LEU A 95 -6.70 7.29 7.43
N ILE A 96 -5.90 6.44 8.08
CA ILE A 96 -6.38 5.60 9.19
C ILE A 96 -6.83 6.49 10.35
N SER A 97 -6.03 7.51 10.68
CA SER A 97 -6.38 8.47 11.73
C SER A 97 -7.62 9.31 11.39
N SER A 98 -7.87 9.62 10.12
CA SER A 98 -9.04 10.39 9.70
C SER A 98 -10.31 9.55 9.62
N LEU A 99 -10.19 8.25 9.32
CA LEU A 99 -11.29 7.29 9.41
C LEU A 99 -11.65 7.00 10.88
N PHE A 100 -10.67 6.85 11.76
CA PHE A 100 -10.90 6.66 13.20
C PHE A 100 -11.53 7.90 13.85
N ARG A 101 -11.11 9.11 13.42
CA ARG A 101 -11.70 10.38 13.89
C ARG A 101 -13.14 10.62 13.44
N ARG A 102 -13.66 9.86 12.47
CA ARG A 102 -15.03 10.03 11.95
C ARG A 102 -16.07 9.18 12.68
N SER A 103 -15.66 8.30 13.61
CA SER A 103 -16.60 7.47 14.39
C SER A 103 -16.86 7.93 15.82
N ASP A 104 -16.37 9.12 16.21
CA ASP A 104 -16.76 9.87 17.41
C ASP A 104 -17.56 11.11 16.99
#